data_AF-A0A8J8K1R3-F1
#
_entry.id   AF-A0A8J8K1R3-F1
#
_cell.length_a   1.000
_cell.length_b   1.000
_cell.length_c   1.000
_cell.angle_alpha   90.00
_cell.angle_beta   90.00
_cell.angle_gamma   90.00
#
_symmetry.space_group_name_H-M   'P 1'
#
loop_
_entity.id
_entity.type
_entity.pdbx_description
1 polymer ?
#
loop_
_entity_poly.entity_id
_entity_poly.type
_entity_poly.pdbx_seq_one_letter_code
_entity_poly.pdbx_strand_id
1 'polypeptide(L)'
;MASLDKTTVRNEVSRLKYDFEQLCADGKITSESKVLMSSMFMIIELILSIFLERSTKKDNKNSSKPSSQTEKDESALGHQGSKGKGKNENSGVANNTRTQETITLSKVDTCDVCGESLINTPCLHIERRTKIDI
;
A
#
# COMPACT_ATOMS: atom_id res chain seq x y z
N MET A 1 -8.81 14.40 0.23
CA MET A 1 -8.43 14.41 1.65
C MET A 1 -8.26 15.87 2.05
N ALA A 2 -8.88 16.33 3.13
CA ALA A 2 -8.68 17.70 3.59
C ALA A 2 -7.20 17.87 3.99
N SER A 3 -6.47 18.63 3.17
CA SER A 3 -5.11 19.06 3.47
C SER A 3 -5.22 20.17 4.51
N LEU A 4 -4.85 19.86 5.75
CA LEU A 4 -4.82 20.84 6.84
C LEU A 4 -3.65 21.80 6.61
N ASP A 5 -3.93 23.10 6.48
CA ASP A 5 -2.88 24.11 6.34
C ASP A 5 -2.15 24.28 7.68
N LYS A 6 -0.96 23.68 7.74
CA LYS A 6 -0.09 23.69 8.93
C LYS A 6 0.33 25.10 9.31
N THR A 7 0.45 26.01 8.34
CA THR A 7 0.87 27.39 8.60
C THR A 7 -0.25 28.16 9.28
N THR A 8 -1.49 28.00 8.82
CA THR A 8 -2.67 28.61 9.46
C THR A 8 -2.81 28.18 10.91
N VAL A 9 -2.70 26.87 11.20
CA VAL A 9 -2.85 26.37 12.58
C VAL A 9 -1.75 26.91 13.51
N ARG A 10 -0.50 26.97 13.04
CA ARG A 10 0.59 27.56 13.83
C ARG A 10 0.38 29.05 14.07
N ASN A 11 -0.10 29.78 13.07
CA ASN A 11 -0.39 31.21 13.21
C ASN A 11 -1.50 31.48 14.23
N GLU A 12 -2.56 30.67 14.23
CA GLU A 12 -3.65 30.79 15.21
C GLU A 12 -3.17 30.57 16.65
N VAL A 13 -2.33 29.55 16.89
CA VAL A 13 -1.75 29.33 18.22
C VAL A 13 -0.84 30.48 18.64
N SER A 14 -0.01 31.00 17.73
CA SER A 14 0.83 32.17 18.01
C SER A 14 0.00 33.41 18.35
N ARG A 15 -1.11 33.66 17.63
CA ARG A 15 -2.03 34.77 17.95
C ARG A 15 -2.61 34.61 19.35
N LEU A 16 -3.11 33.42 19.71
CA LEU A 16 -3.69 33.17 21.03
C LEU A 16 -2.68 33.34 22.17
N LYS A 17 -1.41 32.95 21.96
CA LYS A 17 -0.34 33.20 22.94
C LYS A 17 -0.08 34.69 23.12
N TYR A 18 -0.03 35.45 22.03
CA TYR A 18 0.14 36.90 22.07
C TYR A 18 -1.02 37.58 22.83
N ASP A 19 -2.26 37.23 22.52
CA ASP A 19 -3.44 37.76 23.21
C ASP A 19 -3.39 37.45 24.71
N PHE A 20 -2.97 36.23 25.08
CA PHE A 20 -2.79 35.83 26.47
C PHE A 20 -1.67 36.61 27.18
N GLU A 21 -0.53 36.84 26.52
CA GLU A 21 0.57 37.64 27.06
C GLU A 21 0.13 39.09 27.30
N GLN A 22 -0.66 39.66 26.39
CA GLN A 22 -1.24 40.99 26.56
C GLN A 22 -2.18 41.05 27.76
N LEU A 23 -3.05 40.05 27.94
CA LEU A 23 -3.92 39.96 29.12
C LEU A 23 -3.13 39.80 30.43
N CYS A 24 -1.98 39.12 30.39
CA CYS A 24 -1.07 39.04 31.52
C CYS A 24 -0.43 40.39 31.83
N ALA A 25 0.02 41.13 30.82
CA ALA A 25 0.61 42.46 30.96
C ALA A 25 -0.40 43.49 31.50
N ASP A 26 -1.66 43.38 31.07
CA ASP A 26 -2.80 44.18 31.56
C ASP A 26 -3.21 43.84 33.01
N GLY A 27 -2.62 42.81 33.63
CA GLY A 27 -2.97 42.38 34.99
C GLY A 27 -4.36 41.72 35.10
N LYS A 28 -4.96 41.30 33.97
CA LYS A 28 -6.29 40.67 33.92
C LYS A 28 -6.28 39.19 34.27
N ILE A 29 -5.10 38.60 34.49
CA ILE A 29 -4.89 37.18 34.72
C ILE A 29 -4.20 36.98 36.07
N THR A 30 -4.75 36.10 36.91
CA THR A 30 -4.14 35.72 38.19
C THR A 30 -2.89 34.85 37.99
N SER A 31 -2.02 34.80 38.99
CA SER A 31 -0.78 34.02 38.91
C SER A 31 -1.02 32.52 38.69
N GLU A 32 -2.06 31.98 39.30
CA GLU A 32 -2.49 30.58 39.22
C GLU A 32 -3.02 30.26 37.82
N SER A 33 -3.86 31.15 37.28
CA SER A 33 -4.38 31.04 35.91
C SER A 33 -3.25 31.12 34.89
N LYS A 34 -2.23 31.96 35.16
CA LYS A 34 -1.07 32.09 34.29
C LYS A 34 -0.31 30.78 34.16
N VAL A 35 -0.03 30.12 35.29
CA VAL A 35 0.66 28.83 35.31
C VAL A 35 -0.14 27.77 34.54
N LEU A 36 -1.45 27.66 34.81
CA LEU A 36 -2.31 26.67 34.15
C LEU A 36 -2.36 26.87 32.63
N MET A 37 -2.54 28.10 32.18
CA MET A 37 -2.58 28.41 30.75
C MET A 37 -1.24 28.20 30.06
N SER A 38 -0.12 28.54 30.72
CA SER A 38 1.22 28.24 30.19
C SER A 38 1.44 26.73 30.04
N SER A 39 1.03 25.91 31.02
CA SER A 39 1.08 24.45 30.90
C SER A 39 0.22 23.93 29.75
N MET A 40 -0.98 24.49 29.55
CA MET A 40 -1.87 24.11 28.46
C MET A 40 -1.27 24.44 27.08
N PHE A 41 -0.68 25.63 26.91
CA PHE A 41 0.01 26.00 25.67
C PHE A 41 1.17 25.05 25.36
N MET A 42 1.95 24.65 26.36
CA MET A 42 3.03 23.67 26.18
C MET A 42 2.51 22.32 25.66
N ILE A 43 1.39 21.82 26.20
CA ILE A 43 0.76 20.57 25.74
C ILE A 43 0.29 20.71 24.28
N ILE A 44 -0.36 21.83 23.95
CA ILE A 44 -0.85 22.10 22.58
C ILE A 44 0.33 22.16 21.60
N GLU A 45 1.42 22.84 21.95
CA GLU A 45 2.63 22.90 21.13
C GLU A 45 3.24 21.51 20.91
N LEU A 46 3.29 20.68 21.95
CA LEU A 46 3.77 19.30 21.84
C LEU A 46 2.89 18.46 20.91
N ILE A 47 1.57 18.57 21.01
CA ILE A 47 0.61 17.93 20.10
C ILE A 47 0.87 18.41 18.67
N LEU A 48 0.96 19.72 18.44
CA LEU A 48 1.19 20.27 17.10
C LEU A 48 2.53 19.84 16.51
N SER A 49 3.61 19.80 17.29
CA SER A 49 4.90 19.26 16.83
C SER A 49 4.75 17.79 16.41
N ILE A 50 4.12 16.95 17.23
CA ILE A 50 3.94 15.52 16.89
C ILE A 50 3.07 15.34 15.64
N PHE A 51 1.92 16.03 15.54
CA PHE A 51 0.96 15.79 14.46
C PHE A 51 1.23 16.58 13.18
N LEU A 52 1.83 17.77 13.27
CA LEU A 52 2.14 18.59 12.09
C LEU A 52 3.51 18.26 11.48
N GLU A 53 4.51 17.83 12.26
CA GLU A 53 5.82 17.44 11.70
C GLU A 53 5.86 15.98 11.26
N ARG A 54 5.21 15.08 12.00
CA ARG A 54 5.24 13.65 11.69
C ARG A 54 4.18 13.31 10.64
N SER A 55 4.58 13.32 9.38
CA SER A 55 3.81 12.74 8.28
C SER A 55 3.75 11.21 8.46
N THR A 56 2.63 10.68 8.95
CA THR A 56 2.34 9.25 8.83
C THR A 56 1.92 8.97 7.38
N LYS A 57 2.85 8.48 6.57
CA LYS A 57 2.49 7.97 5.24
C LYS A 57 1.47 6.84 5.44
N LYS A 58 0.37 6.94 4.71
CA LYS A 58 -0.62 5.87 4.71
C LYS A 58 -0.05 4.68 3.95
N ASP A 59 0.17 3.57 4.63
CA ASP A 59 0.65 2.31 4.06
C ASP A 59 -0.47 1.27 4.05
N ASN A 60 -0.23 0.07 3.51
CA ASN A 60 -1.24 -0.98 3.49
C ASN A 60 -1.63 -1.49 4.90
N LYS A 61 -0.88 -1.14 5.96
CA LYS A 61 -1.17 -1.54 7.34
C LYS A 61 -2.10 -0.54 8.04
N ASN A 62 -2.06 0.73 7.68
CA ASN A 62 -2.83 1.80 8.36
C ASN A 62 -3.82 2.56 7.46
N SER A 63 -3.87 2.27 6.16
CA SER A 63 -4.70 3.02 5.20
C SER A 63 -6.13 2.50 5.09
N SER A 64 -6.43 1.34 5.68
CA SER A 64 -7.66 0.56 5.47
C SER A 64 -7.96 0.28 3.99
N LYS A 65 -6.99 0.51 3.09
CA LYS A 65 -7.06 0.19 1.67
C LYS A 65 -6.34 -1.15 1.43
N PRO A 66 -6.92 -2.04 0.61
CA PRO A 66 -6.22 -3.24 0.18
C PRO A 66 -4.86 -2.89 -0.44
N SER A 67 -3.87 -3.77 -0.26
CA SER A 67 -2.51 -3.60 -0.82
C SER A 67 -2.52 -3.45 -2.37
N SER A 68 -3.56 -3.97 -3.03
CA SER A 68 -3.81 -3.84 -4.48
C SER A 68 -4.30 -2.45 -4.91
N GLN A 69 -4.78 -1.62 -3.97
CA GLN A 69 -5.31 -0.26 -4.22
C GLN A 69 -4.46 0.84 -3.56
N THR A 70 -3.28 0.48 -3.03
CA THR A 70 -2.30 1.43 -2.53
C THR A 70 -1.22 1.66 -3.58
N GLU A 71 -0.84 2.91 -3.80
CA GLU A 71 0.27 3.29 -4.67
C GLU A 71 1.56 2.55 -4.27
N LYS A 72 2.45 2.37 -5.25
CA LYS A 72 3.70 1.63 -5.03
C LYS A 72 4.59 2.45 -4.10
N ASP A 73 5.04 1.83 -3.01
CA ASP A 73 5.97 2.46 -2.08
C ASP A 73 7.38 2.46 -2.70
N GLU A 74 7.80 3.63 -3.18
CA GLU A 74 9.13 3.87 -3.75
C GLU A 74 10.16 4.32 -2.70
N SER A 75 9.77 4.43 -1.41
CA SER A 75 10.68 4.80 -0.32
C SER A 75 11.41 3.61 0.31
N ALA A 76 11.02 2.39 -0.05
CA ALA A 76 11.80 1.19 0.21
C ALA A 76 13.00 1.14 -0.75
N LEU A 77 14.20 0.87 -0.22
CA LEU A 77 15.42 0.69 -1.03
C LEU A 77 15.25 -0.51 -1.99
N GLY A 78 14.77 -0.24 -3.20
CA GLY A 78 14.58 -1.23 -4.25
C GLY A 78 15.92 -1.59 -4.89
N HIS A 79 16.24 -2.89 -4.93
CA HIS A 79 17.25 -3.40 -5.87
C HIS A 79 16.70 -3.34 -7.30
N GLN A 80 17.57 -3.03 -8.28
CA GLN A 80 17.17 -2.93 -9.68
C GLN A 80 16.59 -4.26 -10.19
N GLY A 81 15.35 -4.21 -10.71
CA GLY A 81 14.85 -5.22 -11.65
C GLY A 81 13.48 -5.84 -11.38
N SER A 82 12.84 -5.67 -10.21
CA SER A 82 11.51 -6.25 -9.98
C SER A 82 10.52 -5.24 -9.38
N LYS A 83 9.32 -5.16 -9.99
CA LYS A 83 8.17 -4.43 -9.43
C LYS A 83 7.35 -5.30 -8.47
N GLY A 84 7.97 -6.29 -7.83
CA GLY A 84 7.31 -7.13 -6.82
C GLY A 84 7.30 -6.44 -5.45
N LYS A 85 6.17 -6.48 -4.74
CA LYS A 85 6.12 -6.09 -3.32
C LYS A 85 6.66 -7.28 -2.49
N GLY A 86 7.87 -7.18 -1.95
CA GLY A 86 8.42 -8.21 -1.05
C GLY A 86 9.95 -8.31 -1.09
N LYS A 87 10.51 -9.14 -0.20
CA LYS A 87 11.91 -9.60 -0.32
C LYS A 87 12.06 -10.42 -1.60
N ASN A 88 13.27 -10.50 -2.15
CA ASN A 88 13.53 -11.35 -3.31
C ASN A 88 13.22 -12.80 -2.93
N GLU A 89 12.10 -13.33 -3.41
CA GLU A 89 11.76 -14.74 -3.27
C GLU A 89 12.83 -15.52 -4.04
N ASN A 90 13.46 -16.50 -3.37
CA ASN A 90 14.38 -17.37 -4.05
C ASN A 90 13.57 -18.14 -5.10
N SER A 91 14.00 -18.18 -6.36
CA SER A 91 13.31 -18.93 -7.44
C SER A 91 13.35 -20.46 -7.24
N GLY A 92 13.77 -20.91 -6.07
CA GLY A 92 13.76 -22.30 -5.66
C GLY A 92 12.33 -22.78 -5.46
N VAL A 93 11.98 -23.80 -6.21
CA VAL A 93 10.76 -24.58 -6.00
C VAL A 93 10.83 -25.20 -4.60
N ALA A 94 9.76 -25.08 -3.80
CA ALA A 94 9.70 -25.70 -2.47
C ALA A 94 9.98 -27.21 -2.56
N ASN A 95 10.73 -27.77 -1.61
CA ASN A 95 11.19 -29.17 -1.64
C ASN A 95 10.07 -30.21 -1.77
N ASN A 96 8.83 -29.84 -1.47
CA ASN A 96 7.64 -30.67 -1.53
C ASN A 96 6.76 -30.42 -2.77
N THR A 97 7.18 -29.57 -3.71
CA THR A 97 6.45 -29.41 -4.98
C THR A 97 6.70 -30.63 -5.86
N ARG A 98 5.61 -31.26 -6.31
CA ARG A 98 5.66 -32.37 -7.26
C ARG A 98 4.78 -32.04 -8.46
N THR A 99 5.37 -32.00 -9.65
CA THR A 99 4.63 -31.95 -10.91
C THR A 99 4.28 -33.37 -11.33
N GLN A 100 3.00 -33.65 -11.55
CA GLN A 100 2.55 -34.90 -12.17
C GLN A 100 2.01 -34.58 -13.56
N GLU A 101 2.65 -35.12 -14.59
CA GLU A 101 2.18 -35.02 -15.96
C GLU A 101 1.49 -36.34 -16.34
N THR A 102 0.27 -36.25 -16.86
CA THR A 102 -0.42 -37.39 -17.49
C THR A 102 -0.52 -37.12 -18.98
N ILE A 103 0.04 -38.01 -19.79
CA ILE A 103 0.06 -37.88 -21.25
C ILE A 103 -0.96 -38.87 -21.84
N THR A 104 -1.91 -38.34 -22.58
CA THR A 104 -2.90 -39.13 -23.33
C THR A 104 -2.84 -38.76 -24.80
N LEU A 105 -2.73 -39.77 -25.66
CA LEU A 105 -2.77 -39.59 -27.12
C LEU A 105 -4.17 -39.96 -27.63
N SER A 106 -4.87 -39.00 -28.22
CA SER A 106 -6.17 -39.21 -28.86
C SER A 106 -6.00 -39.21 -30.38
N LYS A 107 -6.56 -40.20 -31.06
CA LYS A 107 -6.63 -40.24 -32.53
C LYS A 107 -7.74 -39.32 -33.02
N VAL A 108 -7.53 -38.71 -34.17
CA VAL A 108 -8.54 -37.90 -34.86
C VAL A 108 -9.11 -38.75 -35.99
N ASP A 109 -10.31 -39.26 -35.78
CA ASP A 109 -10.96 -40.16 -36.76
C ASP A 109 -11.88 -39.41 -37.72
N THR A 110 -12.25 -38.15 -37.41
CA THR A 110 -13.15 -37.32 -38.21
C THR A 110 -12.67 -35.88 -38.27
N CYS A 111 -12.89 -35.21 -39.40
CA CYS A 111 -12.60 -33.80 -39.58
C CYS A 111 -13.60 -32.92 -38.80
N ASP A 112 -13.11 -31.99 -37.97
CA ASP A 112 -13.95 -31.08 -37.17
C ASP A 112 -14.71 -30.03 -38.03
N VAL A 113 -14.27 -29.79 -39.27
CA VAL A 113 -14.88 -28.78 -40.16
C VAL A 113 -15.95 -29.40 -41.07
N CYS A 114 -15.67 -30.54 -41.70
CA CYS A 114 -16.57 -31.15 -42.70
C CYS A 114 -17.14 -32.51 -42.30
N GLY A 115 -16.69 -33.11 -41.20
CA GLY A 115 -17.18 -34.40 -40.71
C GLY A 115 -16.70 -35.63 -41.49
N GLU A 116 -15.84 -35.46 -42.51
CA GLU A 116 -15.29 -36.59 -43.27
C GLU A 116 -14.42 -37.50 -42.40
N SER A 117 -14.41 -38.80 -42.72
CA SER A 117 -13.60 -39.80 -42.02
C SER A 117 -12.11 -39.65 -42.39
N LEU A 118 -11.26 -39.64 -41.36
CA LEU A 118 -9.81 -39.54 -41.46
C LEU A 118 -9.09 -40.85 -41.10
N ILE A 119 -9.84 -41.94 -40.88
CA ILE A 119 -9.29 -43.23 -40.41
C ILE A 119 -8.19 -43.78 -41.34
N ASN A 120 -8.33 -43.58 -42.66
CA ASN A 120 -7.39 -44.07 -43.68
C ASN A 120 -6.39 -43.00 -44.14
N THR A 121 -6.42 -41.81 -43.53
CA THR A 121 -5.53 -40.71 -43.88
C THR A 121 -4.26 -40.80 -43.01
N PRO A 122 -3.05 -40.77 -43.60
CA PRO A 122 -1.82 -40.82 -42.82
C PRO A 122 -1.68 -39.58 -41.93
N CYS A 123 -1.34 -39.81 -40.66
CA CYS A 123 -1.08 -38.72 -39.71
C CYS A 123 0.20 -37.98 -40.10
N LEU A 124 0.10 -36.68 -40.39
CA LEU A 124 1.23 -35.83 -40.79
C LEU A 124 1.91 -35.14 -39.60
N HIS A 125 1.17 -34.87 -38.52
CA HIS A 125 1.67 -34.12 -37.36
C HIS A 125 0.92 -34.48 -36.07
N ILE A 126 1.59 -34.30 -34.94
CA ILE A 126 1.04 -34.50 -33.59
C ILE A 126 0.96 -33.13 -32.91
N GLU A 127 -0.24 -32.73 -32.51
CA GLU A 127 -0.46 -31.50 -31.75
C GLU A 127 -0.49 -31.81 -30.24
N ARG A 128 0.30 -31.09 -29.43
CA ARG A 128 0.28 -31.19 -27.97
C ARG A 128 -0.58 -30.08 -27.38
N ARG A 129 -1.63 -30.46 -26.63
CA ARG A 129 -2.42 -29.54 -25.81
C ARG A 129 -2.15 -29.82 -24.33
N THR A 130 -1.83 -28.78 -23.57
CA THR A 130 -1.59 -28.88 -22.12
C THR A 130 -2.81 -28.34 -21.40
N LYS A 131 -3.49 -29.20 -20.63
CA LYS A 131 -4.53 -28.75 -19.70
C LYS A 131 -3.85 -28.38 -18.39
N ILE A 132 -3.92 -27.11 -18.01
CA ILE A 132 -3.43 -26.61 -16.72
C ILE A 132 -4.64 -26.56 -15.79
N ASP A 133 -4.58 -27.27 -14.66
CA ASP A 133 -5.55 -27.13 -13.58
C ASP A 133 -5.12 -25.91 -12.74
N ILE A 134 -5.95 -24.86 -12.74
CA ILE A 134 -5.71 -23.58 -12.04
C ILE A 134 -6.74 -23.44 -10.93
#